data_AF-A0A7S0FYJ4-F1
#
_entry.id   AF-A0A7S0FYJ4-F1
#
_cell.length_a   1.000
_cell.length_b   1.000
_cell.length_c   1.000
_cell.angle_alpha   90.00
_cell.angle_beta   90.00
_cell.angle_gamma   90.00
#
_symmetry.space_group_name_H-M   'P 1'
#
loop_
_entity.id
_entity.type
_entity.pdbx_description
1 polymer ?
#
loop_
_entity_poly.entity_id
_entity_poly.type
_entity_poly.pdbx_seq_one_letter_code
_entity_poly.pdbx_strand_id
1 'polypeptide(L)'
;SQLIRALALRVLSSIRVKTILQVVIHGITVATKDSSPYVRKTAANAIPKVFALDEETLDILLEPLALLLGDRSGMVIGSAVAALQEIAPSRYDLLHPHFRSLCGVLIDLDEWSQTIVLNALLTYTRDNLRQPSYFEESEALEAASDLAANGEDFGGADNSTSFDD
;
A
#
# COMPACT_ATOMS: atom_id res chain seq x y z
N SER A 1 -25.45 -18.48 12.29
CA SER A 1 -24.10 -18.69 12.88
C SER A 1 -23.05 -17.97 12.05
N GLN A 2 -22.17 -17.18 12.67
CA GLN A 2 -21.09 -16.48 11.96
C GLN A 2 -20.01 -17.42 11.41
N LEU A 3 -19.70 -18.49 12.14
CA LEU A 3 -18.68 -19.46 11.74
C LEU A 3 -19.09 -20.23 10.48
N ILE A 4 -20.35 -20.66 10.41
CA ILE A 4 -20.88 -21.38 9.24
C ILE A 4 -20.84 -20.48 8.00
N ARG A 5 -21.27 -19.21 8.13
CA ARG A 5 -21.26 -18.24 7.01
C ARG A 5 -19.83 -17.96 6.53
N ALA A 6 -18.90 -17.73 7.45
CA ALA A 6 -17.50 -17.52 7.11
C ALA A 6 -16.86 -18.76 6.46
N LEU A 7 -17.11 -19.96 7.02
CA LEU A 7 -16.59 -21.21 6.47
C LEU A 7 -17.14 -21.47 5.06
N ALA A 8 -18.43 -21.23 4.83
CA ALA A 8 -19.03 -21.37 3.51
C ALA A 8 -18.32 -20.46 2.48
N LEU A 9 -18.06 -19.20 2.82
CA LEU A 9 -17.32 -18.28 1.95
C LEU A 9 -15.86 -18.71 1.73
N ARG A 10 -15.19 -19.24 2.76
CA ARG A 10 -13.82 -19.78 2.65
C ARG A 10 -13.76 -20.98 1.71
N VAL A 11 -14.73 -21.89 1.80
CA VAL A 11 -14.83 -23.06 0.92
C VAL A 11 -15.11 -22.59 -0.51
N LEU A 12 -16.10 -21.71 -0.69
CA LEU A 12 -16.47 -21.19 -2.00
C LEU A 12 -15.30 -20.48 -2.70
N SER A 13 -14.58 -19.61 -1.99
CA SER A 13 -13.39 -18.90 -2.51
C SER A 13 -12.14 -19.76 -2.66
N SER A 14 -12.14 -21.02 -2.18
CA SER A 14 -11.01 -21.94 -2.34
C SER A 14 -11.09 -22.79 -3.61
N ILE A 15 -12.25 -22.83 -4.27
CA ILE A 15 -12.45 -23.57 -5.50
C ILE A 15 -11.79 -22.80 -6.66
N ARG A 16 -10.80 -23.43 -7.30
CA ARG A 16 -10.01 -22.82 -8.39
C ARG A 16 -10.60 -23.11 -9.78
N VAL A 17 -11.87 -22.77 -9.98
CA VAL A 17 -12.60 -22.97 -11.25
C VAL A 17 -13.30 -21.68 -11.66
N LYS A 18 -12.95 -21.11 -12.82
CA LYS A 18 -13.50 -19.83 -13.30
C LYS A 18 -15.03 -19.83 -13.47
N THR A 19 -15.66 -20.96 -13.75
CA THR A 19 -17.12 -21.03 -13.99
C THR A 19 -17.96 -20.58 -12.79
N ILE A 20 -17.44 -20.68 -11.57
CA ILE A 20 -18.17 -20.29 -10.36
C ILE A 20 -17.87 -18.85 -9.90
N LEU A 21 -17.01 -18.12 -10.60
CA LEU A 21 -16.43 -16.87 -10.11
C LEU A 21 -17.49 -15.83 -9.76
N GLN A 22 -18.52 -15.70 -10.59
CA GLN A 22 -19.64 -14.78 -10.36
C GLN A 22 -20.41 -15.09 -9.07
N VAL A 23 -20.55 -16.38 -8.73
CA VAL A 23 -21.17 -16.81 -7.48
C VAL A 23 -20.29 -16.44 -6.29
N VAL A 24 -18.97 -16.59 -6.42
CA VAL A 24 -18.01 -16.20 -5.38
C VAL A 24 -18.04 -14.68 -5.16
N ILE A 25 -18.00 -13.88 -6.23
CA ILE A 25 -18.04 -12.42 -6.18
C ILE A 25 -19.35 -11.93 -5.54
N HIS A 26 -20.48 -12.51 -5.91
CA HIS A 26 -21.75 -12.20 -5.26
C HIS A 26 -21.70 -12.54 -3.76
N GLY A 27 -21.14 -13.70 -3.41
CA GLY A 27 -20.93 -14.11 -2.02
C GLY A 27 -20.05 -13.14 -1.22
N ILE A 28 -18.94 -12.65 -1.81
CA ILE A 28 -18.08 -11.63 -1.23
C ILE A 28 -18.89 -10.35 -0.99
N THR A 29 -19.61 -9.87 -2.01
CA THR A 29 -20.40 -8.64 -1.93
C THR A 29 -21.43 -8.69 -0.80
N VAL A 30 -22.14 -9.81 -0.64
CA VAL A 30 -23.07 -10.00 0.49
C VAL A 30 -22.32 -10.04 1.82
N ALA A 31 -21.19 -10.76 1.88
CA ALA A 31 -20.41 -10.93 3.10
C ALA A 31 -19.73 -9.64 3.58
N THR A 32 -19.44 -8.68 2.68
CA THR A 32 -18.93 -7.35 3.08
C THR A 32 -19.91 -6.55 3.93
N LYS A 33 -21.22 -6.85 3.82
CA LYS A 33 -22.30 -6.18 4.55
C LYS A 33 -22.78 -6.98 5.76
N ASP A 34 -22.05 -8.04 6.13
CA ASP A 34 -22.42 -8.92 7.24
C ASP A 34 -22.33 -8.20 8.59
N SER A 35 -23.24 -8.50 9.52
CA SER A 35 -23.20 -7.96 10.88
C SER A 35 -21.95 -8.35 11.66
N SER A 36 -21.39 -9.53 11.39
CA SER A 36 -20.20 -10.04 12.09
C SER A 36 -18.91 -9.57 11.42
N PRO A 37 -17.98 -8.93 12.15
CA PRO A 37 -16.68 -8.54 11.62
C PRO A 37 -15.84 -9.75 11.16
N TYR A 38 -16.08 -10.93 11.75
CA TYR A 38 -15.40 -12.15 11.32
C TYR A 38 -15.76 -12.56 9.89
N VAL A 39 -17.02 -12.37 9.49
CA VAL A 39 -17.48 -12.68 8.12
C VAL A 39 -16.96 -11.62 7.15
N ARG A 40 -16.99 -10.34 7.51
CA ARG A 40 -16.43 -9.25 6.69
C ARG A 40 -14.93 -9.38 6.48
N LYS A 41 -14.17 -9.73 7.53
CA LYS A 41 -12.75 -10.13 7.43
C LYS A 41 -12.56 -11.27 6.44
N THR A 42 -13.43 -12.27 6.49
CA THR A 42 -13.37 -13.42 5.57
C THR A 42 -13.62 -12.99 4.12
N ALA A 43 -14.52 -12.02 3.89
CA ALA A 43 -14.75 -11.43 2.58
C ALA A 43 -13.48 -10.73 2.06
N ALA A 44 -12.82 -9.92 2.89
CA ALA A 44 -11.53 -9.30 2.54
C ALA A 44 -10.49 -10.32 2.09
N ASN A 45 -10.33 -11.42 2.83
CA ASN A 45 -9.38 -12.49 2.52
C ASN A 45 -9.77 -13.36 1.30
N ALA A 46 -10.99 -13.22 0.79
CA ALA A 46 -11.45 -13.92 -0.41
C ALA A 46 -11.19 -13.12 -1.70
N ILE A 47 -11.14 -11.78 -1.62
CA ILE A 47 -10.87 -10.88 -2.74
C ILE A 47 -9.60 -11.27 -3.52
N PRO A 48 -8.40 -11.37 -2.90
CA PRO A 48 -7.19 -11.69 -3.64
C PRO A 48 -7.23 -13.07 -4.30
N LYS A 49 -7.99 -14.03 -3.73
CA LYS A 49 -8.15 -15.36 -4.34
C LYS A 49 -8.96 -15.32 -5.63
N VAL A 50 -9.98 -14.47 -5.69
CA VAL A 50 -10.78 -14.26 -6.90
C VAL A 50 -9.94 -13.56 -7.95
N PHE A 51 -9.24 -12.49 -7.56
CA PHE A 51 -8.33 -11.77 -8.45
C PHE A 51 -7.23 -12.67 -9.02
N ALA A 52 -6.60 -13.51 -8.19
CA ALA A 52 -5.58 -14.46 -8.63
C ALA A 52 -6.12 -15.56 -9.57
N LEU A 53 -7.43 -15.82 -9.56
CA LEU A 53 -8.06 -16.74 -10.49
C LEU A 53 -8.42 -16.04 -11.81
N ASP A 54 -8.78 -14.76 -11.75
CA ASP A 54 -9.15 -13.96 -12.92
C ASP A 54 -8.94 -12.46 -12.70
N GLU A 55 -7.86 -11.91 -13.26
CA GLU A 55 -7.45 -10.51 -13.05
C GLU A 55 -8.44 -9.49 -13.63
N GLU A 56 -9.23 -9.89 -14.63
CA GLU A 56 -10.30 -9.06 -15.23
C GLU A 56 -11.38 -8.65 -14.21
N THR A 57 -11.41 -9.32 -13.05
CA THR A 57 -12.38 -9.02 -12.00
C THR A 57 -11.98 -7.88 -11.08
N LEU A 58 -10.79 -7.29 -11.28
CA LEU A 58 -10.28 -6.21 -10.45
C LEU A 58 -11.32 -5.10 -10.25
N ASP A 59 -11.87 -4.56 -11.33
CA ASP A 59 -12.83 -3.44 -11.27
C ASP A 59 -14.08 -3.77 -10.46
N ILE A 60 -14.55 -5.02 -10.53
CA ILE A 60 -15.72 -5.49 -9.78
C ILE A 60 -15.37 -5.65 -8.29
N LEU A 61 -14.14 -6.03 -7.98
CA LEU A 61 -13.66 -6.23 -6.60
C LEU A 61 -13.31 -4.92 -5.88
N LEU A 62 -13.09 -3.82 -6.62
CA LEU A 62 -12.77 -2.52 -6.02
C LEU A 62 -13.90 -1.98 -5.13
N GLU A 63 -15.17 -2.15 -5.51
CA GLU A 63 -16.30 -1.68 -4.69
C GLU A 63 -16.40 -2.43 -3.34
N PRO A 64 -16.41 -3.78 -3.28
CA PRO A 64 -16.32 -4.52 -2.03
C PRO A 64 -15.10 -4.15 -1.19
N LEU A 65 -13.94 -3.95 -1.83
CA LEU A 65 -12.70 -3.59 -1.14
C LEU A 65 -12.79 -2.20 -0.50
N ALA A 66 -13.30 -1.21 -1.22
CA ALA A 66 -13.49 0.15 -0.71
C ALA A 66 -14.41 0.16 0.52
N LEU A 67 -15.49 -0.62 0.50
CA LEU A 67 -16.39 -0.75 1.65
C LEU A 67 -15.68 -1.32 2.88
N LEU A 68 -14.79 -2.30 2.70
CA LEU A 68 -14.05 -2.95 3.79
C LEU A 68 -12.90 -2.09 4.33
N LEU A 69 -12.30 -1.22 3.51
CA LEU A 69 -11.30 -0.25 3.97
C LEU A 69 -11.90 0.79 4.93
N GLY A 70 -13.18 1.12 4.75
CA GLY A 70 -13.96 1.98 5.64
C GLY A 70 -14.63 1.28 6.82
N ASP A 71 -14.24 0.04 7.16
CA ASP A 71 -14.86 -0.70 8.25
C ASP A 71 -14.58 -0.08 9.63
N ARG A 72 -15.43 -0.39 10.61
CA ARG A 72 -15.24 0.03 12.01
C ARG A 72 -14.33 -0.91 12.80
N SER A 73 -14.08 -2.11 12.29
CA SER A 73 -13.35 -3.15 12.99
C SER A 73 -11.93 -3.28 12.45
N GLY A 74 -10.93 -3.11 13.33
CA GLY A 74 -9.52 -3.24 12.98
C GLY A 74 -9.16 -4.56 12.28
N MET A 75 -9.77 -5.68 12.70
CA MET A 75 -9.52 -6.99 12.06
C MET A 75 -9.96 -7.06 10.60
N VAL A 76 -10.96 -6.27 10.22
CA VAL A 76 -11.45 -6.18 8.83
C VAL A 76 -10.53 -5.25 8.04
N ILE A 77 -10.23 -4.08 8.61
CA ILE A 77 -9.32 -3.08 8.03
C ILE A 77 -7.97 -3.73 7.69
N GLY A 78 -7.34 -4.44 8.62
CA GLY A 78 -6.05 -5.09 8.40
C GLY A 78 -6.07 -6.08 7.24
N SER A 79 -7.13 -6.88 7.13
CA SER A 79 -7.32 -7.80 6.00
C SER A 79 -7.66 -7.08 4.69
N ALA A 80 -8.38 -5.95 4.75
CA ALA A 80 -8.70 -5.14 3.58
C ALA A 80 -7.45 -4.43 3.02
N VAL A 81 -6.61 -3.87 3.89
CA VAL A 81 -5.33 -3.28 3.46
C VAL A 81 -4.39 -4.34 2.90
N ALA A 82 -4.34 -5.54 3.49
CA ALA A 82 -3.59 -6.67 2.92
C ALA A 82 -4.09 -7.03 1.51
N ALA A 83 -5.41 -7.15 1.33
CA ALA A 83 -6.00 -7.41 0.01
C ALA A 83 -5.71 -6.28 -0.99
N LEU A 84 -5.76 -5.01 -0.57
CA LEU A 84 -5.41 -3.86 -1.41
C LEU A 84 -3.96 -3.92 -1.89
N GLN A 85 -3.02 -4.21 -0.98
CA GLN A 85 -1.61 -4.32 -1.33
C GLN A 85 -1.33 -5.48 -2.30
N GLU A 86 -2.11 -6.56 -2.23
CA GLU A 86 -1.95 -7.72 -3.11
C GLU A 86 -2.52 -7.48 -4.52
N ILE A 87 -3.70 -6.87 -4.63
CA ILE A 87 -4.39 -6.73 -5.93
C ILE A 87 -4.14 -5.38 -6.62
N ALA A 88 -3.87 -4.32 -5.87
CA ALA A 88 -3.80 -2.95 -6.39
C ALA A 88 -2.89 -2.04 -5.53
N PRO A 89 -1.58 -2.33 -5.44
CA PRO A 89 -0.65 -1.64 -4.54
C PRO A 89 -0.55 -0.13 -4.79
N SER A 90 -0.70 0.31 -6.04
CA SER A 90 -0.59 1.72 -6.44
C SER A 90 -1.92 2.48 -6.42
N ARG A 91 -3.03 1.85 -6.02
CA ARG A 91 -4.36 2.47 -6.04
C ARG A 91 -4.60 3.34 -4.81
N TYR A 92 -3.83 4.42 -4.71
CA TYR A 92 -3.89 5.34 -3.58
C TYR A 92 -5.24 6.05 -3.44
N ASP A 93 -6.05 6.12 -4.50
CA ASP A 93 -7.42 6.66 -4.46
C ASP A 93 -8.28 6.00 -3.38
N LEU A 94 -8.10 4.69 -3.14
CA LEU A 94 -8.84 3.93 -2.14
C LEU A 94 -8.26 4.08 -0.73
N LEU A 95 -6.94 4.29 -0.62
CA LEU A 95 -6.24 4.40 0.66
C LEU A 95 -6.31 5.82 1.23
N HIS A 96 -6.21 6.83 0.37
CA HIS A 96 -6.10 8.24 0.73
C HIS A 96 -7.22 8.72 1.66
N PRO A 97 -8.52 8.41 1.42
CA PRO A 97 -9.60 8.84 2.30
C PRO A 97 -9.48 8.26 3.72
N HIS A 98 -8.83 7.11 3.87
CA HIS A 98 -8.72 6.38 5.13
C HIS A 98 -7.38 6.59 5.84
N PHE A 99 -6.40 7.27 5.21
CA PHE A 99 -5.04 7.43 5.75
C PHE A 99 -4.99 7.84 7.23
N ARG A 100 -5.70 8.93 7.60
CA ARG A 100 -5.71 9.42 9.00
C ARG A 100 -6.36 8.42 9.96
N SER A 101 -7.44 7.78 9.52
CA SER A 101 -8.13 6.76 10.31
C SER A 101 -7.23 5.54 10.54
N LEU A 102 -6.49 5.13 9.51
CA LEU A 102 -5.53 4.03 9.58
C LEU A 102 -4.39 4.33 10.56
N CYS A 103 -3.84 5.55 10.53
CA CYS A 103 -2.84 5.96 11.52
C CYS A 103 -3.38 5.91 12.96
N GLY A 104 -4.65 6.29 13.17
CA GLY A 104 -5.28 6.29 14.49
C GLY A 104 -5.54 4.88 15.04
N VAL A 105 -6.01 3.96 14.18
CA VAL A 105 -6.33 2.58 14.58
C VAL A 105 -5.10 1.66 14.59
N LEU A 106 -3.96 2.10 14.05
CA LEU A 106 -2.77 1.26 13.85
C LEU A 106 -2.36 0.52 15.12
N ILE A 107 -2.33 1.19 16.27
CA ILE A 107 -1.93 0.59 17.55
C ILE A 107 -2.93 -0.47 18.08
N ASP A 108 -4.18 -0.40 17.62
CA ASP A 108 -5.26 -1.31 18.02
C ASP A 108 -5.38 -2.53 17.09
N LEU A 109 -4.58 -2.58 16.02
CA LEU A 109 -4.53 -3.73 15.11
C LEU A 109 -3.71 -4.88 15.71
N ASP A 110 -3.95 -6.10 15.23
CA ASP A 110 -3.07 -7.25 15.53
C ASP A 110 -1.69 -7.08 14.87
N GLU A 111 -0.68 -7.80 15.36
CA GLU A 111 0.72 -7.62 15.01
C GLU A 111 1.00 -7.81 13.50
N TRP A 112 0.27 -8.73 12.86
CA TRP A 112 0.38 -8.98 11.43
C TRP A 112 -0.23 -7.82 10.64
N SER A 113 -1.43 -7.41 11.01
CA SER A 113 -2.12 -6.26 10.40
C SER A 113 -1.33 -4.97 10.59
N GLN A 114 -0.73 -4.74 11.76
CA GLN A 114 0.12 -3.57 12.05
C GLN A 114 1.25 -3.44 11.03
N THR A 115 1.99 -4.54 10.80
CA THR A 115 3.12 -4.55 9.88
C THR A 115 2.68 -4.22 8.45
N ILE A 116 1.58 -4.82 8.00
CA ILE A 116 1.04 -4.62 6.65
C ILE A 116 0.55 -3.18 6.46
N VAL A 117 -0.23 -2.67 7.41
CA VAL A 117 -0.78 -1.30 7.33
C VAL A 117 0.34 -0.28 7.42
N LEU A 118 1.31 -0.47 8.31
CA LEU A 118 2.47 0.42 8.41
C LEU A 118 3.23 0.49 7.08
N ASN A 119 3.52 -0.64 6.45
CA ASN A 119 4.18 -0.67 5.15
C ASN A 119 3.37 0.05 4.07
N ALA A 120 2.05 -0.18 4.01
CA ALA A 120 1.17 0.50 3.06
C ALA A 120 1.16 2.01 3.26
N LEU A 121 1.10 2.48 4.52
CA LEU A 121 1.16 3.90 4.86
C LEU A 121 2.51 4.50 4.50
N LEU A 122 3.63 3.80 4.79
CA LEU A 122 4.97 4.26 4.46
C LEU A 122 5.14 4.47 2.95
N THR A 123 4.76 3.50 2.13
CA THR A 123 4.81 3.62 0.67
C THR A 123 3.94 4.79 0.18
N TYR A 124 2.71 4.89 0.69
CA TYR A 124 1.83 6.00 0.37
C TYR A 124 2.45 7.37 0.74
N THR A 125 3.06 7.50 1.92
CA THR A 125 3.68 8.76 2.36
C THR A 125 4.85 9.17 1.48
N ARG A 126 5.68 8.21 1.05
CA ARG A 126 6.81 8.49 0.16
C ARG A 126 6.37 9.02 -1.20
N ASP A 127 5.26 8.50 -1.71
CA ASP A 127 4.79 8.83 -3.05
C ASP A 127 3.91 10.09 -3.10
N ASN A 128 3.18 10.39 -2.00
CA ASN A 128 2.14 11.44 -2.01
C ASN A 128 2.42 12.63 -1.09
N LEU A 129 3.34 12.51 -0.13
CA LEU A 129 3.68 13.62 0.76
C LEU A 129 4.98 14.30 0.30
N ARG A 130 5.01 15.63 0.42
CA ARG A 130 6.22 16.40 0.14
C ARG A 130 7.32 16.05 1.12
N GLN A 131 8.54 15.98 0.60
CA GLN A 131 9.72 15.83 1.44
C GLN A 131 9.87 17.05 2.38
N PRO A 132 10.31 16.84 3.63
CA PRO A 132 10.55 17.94 4.55
C PRO A 132 11.67 18.87 4.06
N SER A 133 11.52 20.18 4.23
CA SER A 133 12.46 21.20 3.73
C SER A 133 13.89 21.09 4.25
N TYR A 134 14.10 20.47 5.41
CA TYR A 134 15.46 20.25 5.93
C TYR A 134 16.25 19.21 5.12
N PHE A 135 15.59 18.35 4.34
CA PHE A 135 16.29 17.50 3.37
C PHE A 135 16.85 18.34 2.21
N GLU A 136 16.07 19.30 1.71
CA GLU A 136 16.52 20.23 0.67
C GLU A 136 17.71 21.07 1.16
N GLU A 137 17.69 21.49 2.42
CA GLU A 137 18.77 22.25 3.04
C GLU A 137 20.05 21.40 3.21
N SER A 138 19.90 20.14 3.61
CA SER A 138 21.03 19.18 3.70
C SER A 138 21.63 18.86 2.34
N GLU A 139 20.81 18.57 1.32
CA GLU A 139 21.26 18.30 -0.05
C GLU A 139 21.93 19.54 -0.66
N ALA A 140 21.41 20.73 -0.39
CA ALA A 140 22.03 21.97 -0.82
C ALA A 140 23.40 22.20 -0.16
N LEU A 141 23.56 21.87 1.12
CA LEU A 141 24.85 21.94 1.81
C LEU A 141 25.86 20.91 1.26
N GLU A 142 25.43 19.67 1.01
CA GLU A 142 26.29 18.63 0.42
C GLU A 142 26.71 19.00 -1.01
N ALA A 143 25.77 19.46 -1.85
CA ALA A 143 26.08 19.92 -3.20
C ALA A 143 27.04 21.13 -3.20
N ALA A 144 26.87 22.08 -2.26
CA ALA A 144 27.79 23.20 -2.12
C ALA A 144 29.19 22.76 -1.68
N SER A 145 29.29 21.75 -0.81
CA SER A 145 30.56 21.15 -0.38
C SER A 145 31.26 20.43 -1.54
N ASP A 146 30.53 19.68 -2.37
CA ASP A 146 31.08 18.97 -3.52
C ASP A 146 31.55 19.91 -4.63
N LEU A 147 30.86 21.04 -4.84
CA LEU A 147 31.34 22.10 -5.74
C LEU A 147 32.63 22.76 -5.21
N ALA A 148 32.72 22.98 -3.89
CA ALA A 148 33.93 23.54 -3.28
C ALA A 148 35.13 22.57 -3.37
N ALA A 149 34.90 21.27 -3.21
CA ALA A 149 35.94 20.24 -3.28
C ALA A 149 36.47 19.99 -4.70
N ASN A 150 35.63 20.16 -5.74
CA ASN A 150 36.02 19.96 -7.14
C ASN A 150 36.58 21.24 -7.82
N GLY A 151 36.61 22.37 -7.13
CA GLY A 151 37.09 23.65 -7.64
C GLY A 151 38.60 23.93 -7.46
N GLU A 152 39.36 23.03 -6.84
CA GLU A 152 40.77 23.25 -6.48
C GLU A 152 41.81 22.48 -7.32
N ASP A 153 41.53 22.15 -8.59
CA ASP A 153 42.55 21.57 -9.49
C ASP A 153 42.55 22.20 -10.90
N PHE A 154 43.10 23.41 -11.02
CA PHE A 154 43.98 23.78 -12.14
C PHE A 154 44.62 25.16 -11.89
N GLY A 155 45.85 25.15 -11.39
CA GLY A 155 46.65 26.35 -11.18
C GLY A 155 48.14 26.07 -11.08
N GLY A 156 48.62 25.01 -11.73
CA GLY A 156 50.04 24.79 -11.95
C GLY A 156 50.57 25.90 -12.87
N ALA A 157 51.01 27.00 -12.27
CA ALA A 157 51.71 28.06 -12.97
C ALA A 157 53.09 27.52 -13.40
N ASP A 158 53.18 27.02 -14.62
CA ASP A 158 54.45 26.76 -15.30
C ASP A 158 55.15 28.11 -15.55
N ASN A 159 55.93 28.53 -14.55
CA ASN A 159 56.85 29.64 -14.70
C ASN A 159 58.07 29.19 -15.53
N SER A 160 57.97 29.32 -16.84
CA SER A 160 59.13 29.30 -17.74
C SER A 160 59.13 30.56 -18.61
N THR A 161 59.59 31.67 -18.04
CA THR A 161 60.10 32.80 -18.83
C THR A 161 61.60 32.61 -19.03
N SER A 162 61.96 31.93 -20.11
CA SER A 162 63.31 31.95 -20.67
C SER A 162 63.36 32.91 -21.86
N PHE A 163 64.13 34.00 -21.69
CA PHE A 163 65.05 34.65 -22.65
C PHE A 163 64.73 34.58 -24.16
N ASP A 164 64.61 35.74 -24.82
CA ASP A 164 65.59 36.20 -25.83
C ASP A 164 65.26 37.63 -26.34
N ASP A 165 66.32 38.45 -26.37
CA ASP A 165 66.62 39.73 -27.08
C ASP A 165 65.74 40.99 -26.98
#